data_AF-A0A559GQ02-F1
#
_entry.id   AF-A0A559GQ02-F1
#
_cell.length_a   1.000
_cell.length_b   1.000
_cell.length_c   1.000
_cell.angle_alpha   90.00
_cell.angle_beta   90.00
_cell.angle_gamma   90.00
#
_symmetry.space_group_name_H-M   'P 1'
#
loop_
_entity.id
_entity.type
_entity.pdbx_description
1 polymer ?
#
loop_
_entity_poly.entity_id
_entity_poly.type
_entity_poly.pdbx_seq_one_letter_code
_entity_poly.pdbx_strand_id
1 'polypeptide(L)'
;SIQGIIGGYLPTSTLFETPLPGHESQLTLALGIVGATVMPHNLYLHSSLSQTRKINHKDKRDVRKAVRFMTWDSNLQLSLAFIVNSLLLILGASLFFGHASEISAFSQMYNALQDSTIAGAIASSTLSTLFALALLASGQNSTITGTLTGQIVMEGFLHLRLPQWIIRIGTRIFALLPVIIVAVLFGYQEKTLDQLLVYSQVFLSIALPFSIFPLIYLTSKKSLMGEFTNAKWNT
;
A
#
# COMPACT_ATOMS: atom_id res chain seq x y z
N SER A 1 14.41 22.33 2.19
CA SER A 1 15.45 22.45 3.25
C SER A 1 15.28 21.33 4.26
N ILE A 2 16.32 20.95 5.01
CA ILE A 2 16.22 19.93 6.08
C ILE A 2 15.16 20.32 7.12
N GLN A 3 15.09 21.61 7.47
CA GLN A 3 14.06 22.14 8.37
C GLN A 3 12.65 21.97 7.82
N GLY A 4 12.44 22.13 6.51
CA GLY A 4 11.15 21.86 5.87
C GLY A 4 10.77 20.38 5.89
N ILE A 5 11.74 19.47 5.75
CA ILE A 5 11.52 18.02 5.87
C ILE A 5 11.09 17.66 7.30
N ILE A 6 11.83 18.15 8.31
CA ILE A 6 11.52 17.89 9.72
C ILE A 6 10.16 18.50 10.11
N GLY A 7 9.87 19.72 9.64
CA GLY A 7 8.57 20.36 9.83
C GLY A 7 7.42 19.60 9.18
N GLY A 8 7.66 18.94 8.03
CA GLY A 8 6.66 18.14 7.34
C GLY A 8 6.26 16.84 8.05
N TYR A 9 7.08 16.34 8.97
CA TYR A 9 6.70 15.19 9.81
C TYR A 9 5.79 15.57 10.98
N LEU A 10 5.64 16.86 11.29
CA LEU A 10 4.75 17.31 12.35
C LEU A 10 3.32 17.45 11.80
N PRO A 11 2.31 16.91 12.50
CA PRO A 11 0.92 17.09 12.10
C PRO A 11 0.53 18.56 12.20
N THR A 12 0.07 19.13 11.08
CA THR A 12 -0.31 20.54 10.95
C THR A 12 -1.83 20.69 10.76
N SER A 13 -2.40 21.75 11.30
CA SER A 13 -3.85 22.04 11.18
C SER A 13 -4.29 22.38 9.75
N THR A 14 -3.33 22.67 8.86
CA THR A 14 -3.57 22.96 7.44
C THR A 14 -4.21 21.79 6.70
N LEU A 15 -4.11 20.56 7.25
CA LEU A 15 -4.81 19.37 6.73
C LEU A 15 -6.33 19.55 6.64
N PHE A 16 -6.93 20.40 7.49
CA PHE A 16 -8.37 20.64 7.55
C PHE A 16 -8.80 21.94 6.85
N GLU A 17 -7.87 22.68 6.25
CA GLU A 17 -8.17 23.93 5.55
C GLU A 17 -8.86 23.66 4.20
N THR A 18 -9.64 24.64 3.74
CA THR A 18 -10.34 24.57 2.46
C THR A 18 -9.32 24.63 1.32
N PRO A 19 -9.45 23.76 0.29
CA PRO A 19 -8.50 23.73 -0.81
C PRO A 19 -8.47 25.06 -1.58
N LEU A 20 -7.28 25.44 -2.05
CA LEU A 20 -7.11 26.52 -3.01
C LEU A 20 -7.81 26.16 -4.33
N PRO A 21 -8.33 27.14 -5.10
CA PRO A 21 -8.98 26.87 -6.38
C PRO A 21 -8.06 26.06 -7.31
N GLY A 22 -8.56 24.94 -7.83
CA GLY A 22 -7.82 24.07 -8.76
C GLY A 22 -6.86 23.06 -8.12
N HIS A 23 -6.82 22.92 -6.80
CA HIS A 23 -5.98 21.93 -6.10
C HIS A 23 -6.83 20.92 -5.33
N GLU A 24 -6.38 19.66 -5.26
CA GLU A 24 -7.02 18.66 -4.42
C GLU A 24 -6.88 18.99 -2.93
N SER A 25 -7.88 18.61 -2.14
CA SER A 25 -7.84 18.80 -0.69
C SER A 25 -6.70 17.98 -0.07
N GLN A 26 -5.90 18.60 0.80
CA GLN A 26 -4.85 17.91 1.55
C GLN A 26 -5.40 16.73 2.37
N LEU A 27 -6.64 16.85 2.86
CA LEU A 27 -7.34 15.76 3.52
C LEU A 27 -7.61 14.58 2.59
N THR A 28 -7.96 14.83 1.32
CA THR A 28 -8.21 13.78 0.33
C THR A 28 -6.93 13.03 0.00
N LEU A 29 -5.82 13.76 -0.21
CA LEU A 29 -4.50 13.15 -0.40
C LEU A 29 -4.05 12.35 0.83
N ALA A 30 -4.25 12.88 2.04
CA ALA A 30 -3.93 12.19 3.28
C ALA A 30 -4.75 10.91 3.47
N LEU A 31 -6.06 10.96 3.23
CA LEU A 31 -6.93 9.78 3.26
C LEU A 31 -6.55 8.76 2.18
N GLY A 32 -6.16 9.22 0.99
CA GLY A 32 -5.62 8.38 -0.08
C GLY A 32 -4.34 7.65 0.36
N ILE A 33 -3.40 8.34 1.00
CA ILE A 33 -2.17 7.73 1.54
C ILE A 33 -2.51 6.71 2.64
N VAL A 34 -3.43 7.03 3.55
CA VAL A 34 -3.85 6.10 4.60
C VAL A 34 -4.52 4.85 4.01
N GLY A 35 -5.42 5.02 3.04
CA GLY A 35 -6.08 3.90 2.35
C GLY A 35 -5.10 3.02 1.55
N ALA A 36 -4.12 3.64 0.89
CA ALA A 36 -3.10 2.93 0.13
C ALA A 36 -2.11 2.17 1.04
N THR A 37 -1.86 2.66 2.25
CA THR A 37 -0.93 2.02 3.20
C THR A 37 -1.58 0.90 4.01
N VAL A 38 -2.84 1.05 4.41
CA VAL A 38 -3.58 0.02 5.14
C VAL A 38 -4.37 -0.84 4.16
N MET A 39 -3.67 -1.78 3.54
CA MET A 39 -4.26 -2.70 2.56
C MET A 39 -5.05 -3.84 3.24
N PRO A 40 -6.36 -4.00 2.97
CA PRO A 40 -7.18 -5.01 3.64
C PRO A 40 -6.68 -6.45 3.39
N HIS A 41 -6.19 -6.72 2.18
CA HIS A 41 -5.62 -8.01 1.82
C HIS A 41 -4.36 -8.37 2.61
N ASN A 42 -3.60 -7.38 3.10
CA ASN A 42 -2.43 -7.63 3.95
C ASN A 42 -2.82 -8.10 5.36
N LEU A 43 -4.02 -7.76 5.85
CA LEU A 43 -4.53 -8.25 7.13
C LEU A 43 -4.77 -9.78 7.07
N TYR A 44 -5.39 -10.26 5.99
CA TYR A 44 -5.57 -11.69 5.75
C TYR A 44 -4.24 -12.40 5.49
N LEU A 45 -3.35 -11.80 4.69
CA LEU A 45 -2.04 -12.37 4.41
C LEU A 45 -1.21 -12.54 5.68
N HIS A 46 -1.09 -11.47 6.48
CA HIS A 46 -0.28 -11.48 7.69
C HIS A 46 -0.84 -12.45 8.74
N SER A 47 -2.18 -12.52 8.90
CA SER A 47 -2.80 -13.48 9.81
C SER A 47 -2.53 -14.94 9.41
N SER A 48 -2.46 -15.26 8.11
CA SER A 48 -2.07 -16.60 7.63
C SER A 48 -0.56 -16.85 7.75
N LEU A 49 0.28 -15.91 7.31
CA LEU A 49 1.75 -16.04 7.40
C LEU A 49 2.22 -16.18 8.84
N SER A 50 1.54 -15.52 9.79
CA SER A 50 1.88 -15.64 11.21
C SER A 50 1.75 -17.08 11.74
N GLN A 51 0.92 -17.91 11.10
CA GLN A 51 0.69 -19.31 11.47
C GLN A 51 1.72 -20.28 10.88
N THR A 52 2.59 -19.82 9.98
CA THR A 52 3.66 -20.66 9.40
C THR A 52 4.74 -21.03 10.42
N ARG A 53 4.85 -20.28 11.52
CA ARG A 53 5.79 -20.57 12.61
C ARG A 53 5.16 -21.59 13.57
N LYS A 54 5.91 -22.65 13.89
CA LYS A 54 5.49 -23.64 14.87
C LYS A 54 5.46 -23.01 16.27
N ILE A 55 4.28 -22.94 16.88
CA ILE A 55 4.06 -22.37 18.22
C ILE A 55 3.39 -23.44 19.10
N ASN A 56 3.88 -23.60 20.33
CA ASN A 56 3.20 -24.44 21.30
C ASN A 56 2.05 -23.67 21.97
N HIS A 57 0.84 -23.82 21.44
CA HIS A 57 -0.36 -23.17 21.98
C HIS A 57 -0.72 -23.58 23.42
N LYS A 58 -0.12 -24.66 23.96
CA LYS A 58 -0.31 -25.07 25.36
C LYS A 58 0.56 -24.26 26.33
N ASP A 59 1.70 -23.72 25.89
CA ASP A 59 2.54 -22.84 26.71
C ASP A 59 2.23 -21.37 26.42
N LYS A 60 1.57 -20.71 27.36
CA LYS A 60 1.24 -19.28 27.28
C LYS A 60 2.47 -18.39 27.10
N ARG A 61 3.64 -18.78 27.63
CA ARG A 61 4.89 -18.02 27.46
C ARG A 61 5.39 -18.09 26.03
N ASP A 62 5.23 -19.25 25.38
CA ASP A 62 5.63 -19.43 23.98
C ASP A 62 4.71 -18.62 23.05
N VAL A 63 3.40 -18.61 23.30
CA VAL A 63 2.45 -17.74 22.60
C VAL A 63 2.81 -16.26 22.78
N ARG A 64 3.09 -15.82 24.02
CA ARG A 64 3.50 -14.43 24.30
C ARG A 64 4.81 -14.06 23.60
N LYS A 65 5.77 -14.98 23.54
CA LYS A 65 7.04 -14.81 22.83
C LYS A 65 6.81 -14.69 21.32
N ALA A 66 5.96 -15.55 20.76
CA ALA A 66 5.59 -15.52 19.35
C ALA A 66 4.91 -14.19 18.97
N VAL A 67 3.93 -13.73 19.77
CA VAL A 67 3.29 -12.42 19.56
C VAL A 67 4.32 -11.31 19.57
N ARG A 68 5.22 -11.26 20.57
CA ARG A 68 6.27 -10.23 20.66
C ARG A 68 7.18 -10.23 19.45
N PHE A 69 7.60 -11.40 18.95
CA PHE A 69 8.43 -11.48 17.75
C PHE A 69 7.70 -11.03 16.50
N MET A 70 6.44 -11.44 16.31
CA MET A 70 5.65 -11.01 15.15
C MET A 70 5.37 -9.51 15.19
N THR A 71 5.13 -8.93 16.37
CA THR A 71 5.00 -7.46 16.51
C THR A 71 6.29 -6.75 16.14
N TRP A 72 7.45 -7.25 16.57
CA TRP A 72 8.75 -6.66 16.21
C TRP A 72 9.05 -6.78 14.71
N ASP A 73 8.80 -7.95 14.13
CA ASP A 73 8.98 -8.20 12.70
C ASP A 73 8.09 -7.26 11.87
N SER A 74 6.80 -7.16 12.21
CA SER A 74 5.87 -6.25 11.55
C SER A 74 6.25 -4.78 11.73
N ASN A 75 6.68 -4.36 12.93
CA ASN A 75 7.09 -2.97 13.16
C ASN A 75 8.34 -2.60 12.38
N LEU A 76 9.31 -3.50 12.27
CA LEU A 76 10.53 -3.28 11.48
C LEU A 76 10.19 -3.12 9.99
N GLN A 77 9.35 -4.00 9.45
CA GLN A 77 8.91 -3.95 8.06
C GLN A 77 8.09 -2.68 7.75
N LEU A 78 7.13 -2.32 8.61
CA LEU A 78 6.34 -1.11 8.45
C LEU A 78 7.19 0.17 8.60
N SER A 79 8.18 0.17 9.48
CA SER A 79 9.12 1.30 9.61
C SER A 79 9.97 1.47 8.36
N LEU A 80 10.44 0.37 7.75
CA LEU A 80 11.15 0.42 6.49
C LEU A 80 10.24 0.94 5.35
N ALA A 81 9.00 0.47 5.28
CA ALA A 81 8.02 0.96 4.32
C ALA A 81 7.74 2.47 4.51
N PHE A 82 7.64 2.93 5.75
CA PHE A 82 7.49 4.35 6.08
C PHE A 82 8.68 5.19 5.60
N ILE A 83 9.92 4.70 5.78
CA ILE A 83 11.12 5.37 5.27
C ILE A 83 11.07 5.47 3.75
N VAL A 84 10.75 4.38 3.04
CA VAL A 84 10.65 4.38 1.58
C VAL A 84 9.58 5.34 1.08
N ASN A 85 8.38 5.33 1.68
CA ASN A 85 7.29 6.25 1.30
C ASN A 85 7.68 7.71 1.55
N SER A 86 8.36 7.99 2.65
CA SER A 86 8.88 9.32 2.95
C SER A 86 9.93 9.77 1.92
N LEU A 87 10.83 8.87 1.52
CA LEU A 87 11.83 9.16 0.48
C LEU A 87 11.18 9.45 -0.87
N LEU A 88 10.14 8.70 -1.26
CA LEU A 88 9.39 8.94 -2.50
C LEU A 88 8.68 10.30 -2.47
N LEU A 89 8.08 10.66 -1.34
CA LEU A 89 7.40 11.96 -1.19
C LEU A 89 8.40 13.12 -1.24
N ILE A 90 9.53 13.01 -0.54
CA ILE A 90 10.61 14.02 -0.57
C ILE A 90 11.19 14.14 -1.98
N LEU A 91 11.45 13.02 -2.66
CA LEU A 91 11.96 12.99 -4.03
C LEU A 91 11.00 13.70 -4.98
N GLY A 92 9.71 13.33 -4.96
CA GLY A 92 8.68 13.95 -5.78
C GLY A 92 8.56 15.46 -5.52
N ALA A 93 8.55 15.87 -4.25
CA ALA A 93 8.54 17.28 -3.88
C ALA A 93 9.82 18.02 -4.29
N SER A 94 10.99 17.37 -4.30
CA SER A 94 12.23 18.03 -4.70
C SER A 94 12.38 18.22 -6.21
N LEU A 95 11.87 17.29 -7.01
CA LEU A 95 12.04 17.28 -8.48
C LEU A 95 10.89 17.95 -9.22
N PHE A 96 9.65 17.86 -8.71
CA PHE A 96 8.45 18.27 -9.46
C PHE A 96 7.72 19.49 -8.88
N PHE A 97 8.16 20.03 -7.74
CA PHE A 97 7.51 21.19 -7.15
C PHE A 97 7.63 22.41 -8.09
N GLY A 98 6.48 22.86 -8.60
CA GLY A 98 6.37 23.97 -9.56
C GLY A 98 6.47 23.60 -11.05
N HIS A 99 6.67 22.33 -11.42
CA HIS A 99 6.90 21.90 -12.82
C HIS A 99 6.00 20.75 -13.28
N ALA A 100 5.00 20.35 -12.49
CA ALA A 100 4.15 19.21 -12.80
C ALA A 100 3.13 19.54 -13.92
N SER A 101 3.33 18.94 -15.10
CA SER A 101 2.31 18.82 -16.15
C SER A 101 1.67 17.43 -16.09
N GLU A 102 0.42 17.28 -16.54
CA GLU A 102 -0.33 16.00 -16.50
C GLU A 102 0.18 15.00 -17.55
N ILE A 103 1.30 14.32 -17.28
CA ILE A 103 1.73 13.07 -17.95
C ILE A 103 2.09 12.08 -16.83
N SER A 104 1.90 10.77 -17.06
CA SER A 104 2.14 9.71 -16.06
C SER A 104 3.35 9.93 -15.13
N ALA A 105 3.10 9.98 -13.82
CA ALA A 105 4.10 10.32 -12.78
C ALA A 105 5.36 9.43 -12.81
N PHE A 106 5.22 8.17 -13.23
CA PHE A 106 6.35 7.25 -13.35
C PHE A 106 7.26 7.55 -14.54
N SER A 107 6.69 7.87 -15.71
CA SER A 107 7.49 8.22 -16.90
C SER A 107 8.18 9.56 -16.67
N GLN A 108 7.50 10.51 -16.04
CA GLN A 108 8.10 11.79 -15.67
C GLN A 108 9.23 11.61 -14.67
N MET A 109 9.05 10.80 -13.63
CA MET A 109 10.12 10.50 -12.66
C MET A 109 11.33 9.86 -13.36
N TYR A 110 11.12 8.90 -14.27
CA TYR A 110 12.22 8.31 -15.03
C TYR A 110 13.00 9.35 -15.84
N ASN A 111 12.30 10.22 -16.57
CA ASN A 111 12.92 11.27 -17.39
C ASN A 111 13.61 12.34 -16.52
N ALA A 112 12.98 12.76 -15.42
CA ALA A 112 13.52 13.75 -14.48
C ALA A 112 14.82 13.27 -13.83
N LEU A 113 14.94 11.97 -13.53
CA LEU A 113 16.16 11.38 -12.98
C LEU A 113 17.30 11.30 -14.02
N GLN A 114 16.98 11.38 -15.32
CA GLN A 114 17.96 11.41 -16.40
C GLN A 114 18.36 12.84 -16.79
N ASP A 115 17.47 13.82 -16.57
CA ASP A 115 17.69 15.22 -16.95
C ASP A 115 18.54 15.98 -15.91
N SER A 116 19.70 16.48 -16.35
CA SER A 116 20.63 17.26 -15.51
C SER A 116 20.11 18.63 -15.11
N THR A 117 19.09 19.15 -15.79
CA THR A 117 18.43 20.40 -15.40
C THR A 117 17.51 20.22 -14.21
N ILE A 118 16.93 19.02 -14.03
CA ILE A 118 15.96 18.69 -12.97
C ILE A 118 16.65 17.98 -11.80
N ALA A 119 17.38 16.89 -12.06
CA ALA A 119 18.09 16.14 -11.03
C ALA A 119 19.50 16.68 -10.72
N GLY A 120 19.98 17.70 -11.45
CA GLY A 120 21.27 18.32 -11.17
C GLY A 120 22.46 17.38 -11.37
N ALA A 121 23.48 17.48 -10.51
CA ALA A 121 24.73 16.73 -10.64
C ALA A 121 24.58 15.20 -10.44
N ILE A 122 23.45 14.73 -9.90
CA ILE A 122 23.16 13.31 -9.72
C ILE A 122 22.38 12.69 -10.88
N ALA A 123 21.94 13.52 -11.83
CA ALA A 123 21.21 13.07 -13.01
C ALA A 123 22.06 12.08 -13.81
N SER A 124 21.51 10.90 -14.04
CA SER A 124 22.23 9.83 -14.72
C SER A 124 21.30 8.78 -15.29
N SER A 125 21.74 8.16 -16.39
CA SER A 125 21.06 6.99 -16.96
C SER A 125 21.02 5.81 -15.98
N THR A 126 21.98 5.73 -15.06
CA THR A 126 22.02 4.69 -14.03
C THR A 126 20.94 4.90 -12.98
N LEU A 127 20.70 6.13 -12.54
CA LEU A 127 19.67 6.47 -11.54
C LEU A 127 18.25 6.20 -12.05
N SER A 128 17.95 6.59 -13.29
CA SER A 128 16.67 6.29 -13.94
C SER A 128 16.46 4.79 -14.15
N THR A 129 17.52 4.05 -14.53
CA THR A 129 17.47 2.58 -14.65
C THR A 129 17.22 1.91 -13.28
N LEU A 130 17.85 2.38 -12.21
CA LEU A 130 17.60 1.89 -10.85
C LEU A 130 16.15 2.14 -10.42
N PHE A 131 15.59 3.30 -10.75
CA PHE A 131 14.18 3.59 -10.50
C PHE A 131 13.26 2.64 -11.27
N ALA A 132 13.51 2.41 -12.56
CA ALA A 132 12.73 1.45 -13.36
C ALA A 132 12.83 0.02 -12.80
N LEU A 133 14.02 -0.39 -12.35
CA LEU A 133 14.22 -1.70 -11.73
C LEU A 133 13.49 -1.81 -10.38
N ALA A 134 13.49 -0.74 -9.57
CA ALA A 134 12.72 -0.68 -8.33
C ALA A 134 11.20 -0.78 -8.60
N LEU A 135 10.68 -0.10 -9.63
CA LEU A 135 9.28 -0.22 -10.05
C LEU A 135 8.94 -1.65 -10.48
N LEU A 136 9.81 -2.29 -11.27
CA LEU A 136 9.64 -3.68 -11.68
C LEU A 136 9.61 -4.61 -10.48
N ALA A 137 10.55 -4.44 -9.53
CA ALA A 137 10.61 -5.23 -8.30
C ALA A 137 9.34 -5.04 -7.43
N SER A 138 8.86 -3.80 -7.29
CA SER A 138 7.61 -3.49 -6.59
C SER A 138 6.40 -4.20 -7.23
N GLY A 139 6.34 -4.23 -8.56
CA GLY A 139 5.28 -4.94 -9.30
C GLY A 139 5.26 -6.47 -9.06
N GLN A 140 6.41 -7.09 -8.80
CA GLN A 140 6.48 -8.52 -8.45
C GLN A 140 5.82 -8.81 -7.09
N ASN A 141 5.98 -7.89 -6.13
CA ASN A 141 5.38 -8.05 -4.80
C ASN A 141 3.86 -8.22 -4.89
N SER A 142 3.19 -7.38 -5.68
CA SER A 142 1.73 -7.46 -5.90
C SER A 142 1.28 -8.81 -6.48
N THR A 143 2.10 -9.42 -7.34
CA THR A 143 1.78 -10.74 -7.89
C THR A 143 1.82 -11.81 -6.80
N ILE A 144 2.86 -11.81 -5.96
CA ILE A 144 3.05 -12.83 -4.92
C ILE A 144 2.00 -12.67 -3.80
N THR A 145 1.88 -11.47 -3.24
CA THR A 145 0.95 -11.19 -2.16
C THR A 145 -0.50 -11.34 -2.62
N GLY A 146 -0.82 -10.89 -3.84
CA GLY A 146 -2.14 -11.02 -4.42
C GLY A 146 -2.58 -12.49 -4.61
N THR A 147 -1.69 -13.37 -5.06
CA THR A 147 -2.02 -14.80 -5.20
C THR A 147 -2.18 -15.50 -3.86
N LEU A 148 -1.31 -15.21 -2.90
CA LEU A 148 -1.39 -15.78 -1.55
C LEU A 148 -2.65 -15.32 -0.82
N THR A 149 -2.94 -14.02 -0.82
CA THR A 149 -4.18 -13.53 -0.21
C THR A 149 -5.41 -14.04 -0.94
N GLY A 150 -5.38 -14.10 -2.28
CA GLY A 150 -6.47 -14.66 -3.06
C GLY A 150 -6.78 -16.10 -2.65
N GLN A 151 -5.75 -16.91 -2.43
CA GLN A 151 -5.92 -18.27 -1.90
C GLN A 151 -6.52 -18.26 -0.48
N ILE A 152 -5.96 -17.47 0.43
CA ILE A 152 -6.42 -17.40 1.84
C ILE A 152 -7.90 -17.01 1.90
N VAL A 153 -8.30 -16.00 1.14
CA VAL A 153 -9.68 -15.51 1.10
C VAL A 153 -10.60 -16.55 0.44
N MET A 154 -10.20 -17.16 -0.68
CA MET A 154 -11.04 -18.16 -1.34
C MET A 154 -11.20 -19.46 -0.54
N GLU A 155 -10.14 -19.94 0.10
CA GLU A 155 -10.22 -21.13 0.95
C GLU A 155 -10.97 -20.85 2.26
N GLY A 156 -10.79 -19.64 2.82
CA GLY A 156 -11.41 -19.23 4.07
C GLY A 156 -12.90 -18.91 3.95
N PHE A 157 -13.29 -18.09 2.97
CA PHE A 157 -14.67 -17.60 2.81
C PHE A 157 -15.51 -18.44 1.84
N LEU A 158 -14.93 -18.92 0.74
CA LEU A 158 -15.65 -19.66 -0.30
C LEU A 158 -15.42 -21.18 -0.20
N HIS A 159 -14.53 -21.63 0.68
CA HIS A 159 -14.09 -23.02 0.80
C HIS A 159 -13.63 -23.64 -0.52
N LEU A 160 -13.12 -22.80 -1.43
CA LEU A 160 -12.70 -23.19 -2.77
C LEU A 160 -11.18 -23.31 -2.84
N ARG A 161 -10.69 -24.53 -3.07
CA ARG A 161 -9.25 -24.80 -3.24
C ARG A 161 -8.86 -24.77 -4.71
N LEU A 162 -8.34 -23.64 -5.16
CA LEU A 162 -7.81 -23.47 -6.51
C LEU A 162 -6.27 -23.47 -6.50
N PRO A 163 -5.62 -24.04 -7.53
CA PRO A 163 -4.18 -23.93 -7.69
C PRO A 163 -3.79 -22.46 -7.97
N GLN A 164 -2.62 -22.05 -7.45
CA GLN A 164 -2.11 -20.68 -7.52
C GLN A 164 -2.11 -20.06 -8.93
N TRP A 165 -1.84 -20.86 -9.96
CA TRP A 165 -1.80 -20.39 -11.33
C TRP A 165 -3.19 -19.96 -11.84
N ILE A 166 -4.26 -20.63 -11.43
CA ILE A 166 -5.63 -20.25 -11.78
C ILE A 166 -5.99 -18.94 -11.10
N ILE A 167 -5.69 -18.83 -9.80
CA ILE A 167 -5.93 -17.60 -9.04
C ILE A 167 -5.20 -16.43 -9.70
N ARG A 168 -3.93 -16.62 -10.05
CA ARG A 168 -3.10 -15.61 -10.72
C ARG A 168 -3.65 -15.18 -12.07
N ILE A 169 -4.05 -16.14 -12.91
CA ILE A 169 -4.61 -15.83 -14.23
C ILE A 169 -5.96 -15.12 -14.07
N GLY A 170 -6.83 -15.63 -13.20
CA GLY A 170 -8.14 -15.04 -12.92
C GLY A 170 -8.01 -13.60 -12.45
N THR A 171 -7.26 -13.34 -11.39
CA THR A 171 -7.10 -11.97 -10.84
C THR A 171 -6.46 -11.02 -11.86
N ARG A 172 -5.52 -11.50 -12.68
CA ARG A 172 -4.87 -10.67 -13.70
C ARG A 172 -5.79 -10.36 -14.88
N ILE A 173 -6.61 -11.32 -15.31
CA ILE A 173 -7.65 -11.08 -16.33
C ILE A 173 -8.66 -10.06 -15.78
N PHE A 174 -9.18 -10.26 -14.57
CA PHE A 174 -10.14 -9.32 -13.96
C PHE A 174 -9.56 -7.91 -13.76
N ALA A 175 -8.26 -7.80 -13.45
CA ALA A 175 -7.61 -6.49 -13.30
C ALA A 175 -7.34 -5.80 -14.65
N LEU A 176 -6.90 -6.56 -15.67
CA LEU A 176 -6.53 -5.98 -16.98
C LEU A 176 -7.72 -5.74 -17.90
N LEU A 177 -8.79 -6.53 -17.78
CA LEU A 177 -9.93 -6.46 -18.69
C LEU A 177 -10.62 -5.08 -18.67
N PRO A 178 -10.91 -4.46 -17.52
CA PRO A 178 -11.43 -3.08 -17.48
C PRO A 178 -10.47 -2.07 -18.12
N VAL A 179 -9.16 -2.21 -17.86
CA VAL A 179 -8.12 -1.33 -18.41
C VAL A 179 -8.09 -1.41 -19.94
N ILE A 180 -8.10 -2.63 -20.49
CA ILE A 180 -8.08 -2.87 -21.94
C ILE A 180 -9.35 -2.34 -22.60
N ILE A 181 -10.52 -2.59 -22.01
CA ILE A 181 -11.81 -2.09 -22.54
C ILE A 181 -11.80 -0.56 -22.61
N VAL A 182 -11.39 0.12 -21.52
CA VAL A 182 -11.32 1.58 -21.48
C VAL A 182 -10.31 2.11 -22.51
N ALA A 183 -9.13 1.49 -22.61
CA ALA A 183 -8.10 1.90 -23.56
C ALA A 183 -8.57 1.79 -25.03
N VAL A 184 -9.31 0.74 -25.37
CA VAL A 184 -9.83 0.51 -26.73
C VAL A 184 -11.02 1.43 -27.06
N LEU A 185 -11.92 1.69 -26.10
CA LEU A 185 -13.12 2.50 -26.33
C LEU A 185 -12.86 4.01 -26.30
N PHE A 186 -11.97 4.48 -25.42
CA PHE A 186 -11.73 5.91 -25.18
C PHE A 186 -10.40 6.42 -25.76
N GLY A 187 -9.62 5.55 -26.41
CA GLY A 187 -8.42 5.90 -27.17
C GLY A 187 -7.35 6.60 -26.34
N TYR A 188 -6.51 5.83 -25.63
CA TYR A 188 -5.29 6.28 -24.92
C TYR A 188 -5.35 7.61 -24.12
N GLN A 189 -6.53 8.08 -23.72
CA GLN A 189 -6.64 9.29 -22.91
C GLN A 189 -6.14 9.00 -21.49
N GLU A 190 -4.92 9.46 -21.17
CA GLU A 190 -4.25 9.26 -19.87
C GLU A 190 -5.17 9.58 -18.68
N LYS A 191 -6.02 10.60 -18.80
CA LYS A 191 -7.03 10.97 -17.79
C LYS A 191 -7.98 9.85 -17.39
N THR A 192 -8.43 9.01 -18.33
CA THR A 192 -9.35 7.91 -18.02
C THR A 192 -8.65 6.75 -17.30
N LEU A 193 -7.37 6.52 -17.59
CA LEU A 193 -6.55 5.52 -16.90
C LEU A 193 -6.23 5.96 -15.47
N ASP A 194 -5.90 7.24 -15.28
CA ASP A 194 -5.66 7.80 -13.94
C ASP A 194 -6.92 7.76 -13.08
N GLN A 195 -8.09 8.10 -13.66
CA GLN A 195 -9.37 7.96 -12.96
C GLN A 195 -9.64 6.50 -12.55
N LEU A 196 -9.33 5.52 -13.41
CA LEU A 196 -9.48 4.10 -13.08
C LEU A 196 -8.58 3.68 -11.91
N LEU A 197 -7.36 4.21 -11.83
CA LEU A 197 -6.46 4.00 -10.69
C LEU A 197 -7.04 4.59 -9.41
N VAL A 198 -7.56 5.83 -9.45
CA VAL A 198 -8.20 6.49 -8.31
C VAL A 198 -9.43 5.71 -7.84
N TYR A 199 -10.31 5.29 -8.75
CA TYR A 199 -11.48 4.48 -8.40
C TYR A 199 -11.12 3.13 -7.77
N SER A 200 -10.02 2.52 -8.22
CA SER A 200 -9.50 1.30 -7.60
C SER A 200 -9.07 1.53 -6.14
N GLN A 201 -8.52 2.70 -5.82
CA GLN A 201 -8.20 3.07 -4.43
C GLN A 201 -9.46 3.29 -3.60
N VAL A 202 -10.49 3.92 -4.16
CA VAL A 202 -11.80 4.08 -3.49
C VAL A 202 -12.39 2.72 -3.12
N PHE A 203 -12.30 1.72 -4.00
CA PHE A 203 -12.74 0.36 -3.69
C PHE A 203 -12.00 -0.24 -2.48
N LEU A 204 -10.68 -0.04 -2.39
CA LEU A 204 -9.90 -0.48 -1.23
C LEU A 204 -10.33 0.21 0.07
N SER A 205 -10.62 1.51 0.01
CA SER A 205 -11.15 2.26 1.16
C SER A 205 -12.51 1.73 1.63
N ILE A 206 -13.38 1.32 0.70
CA ILE A 206 -14.67 0.70 1.03
C ILE A 206 -14.47 -0.70 1.63
N ALA A 207 -13.51 -1.47 1.15
CA ALA A 207 -13.23 -2.82 1.65
C ALA A 207 -12.62 -2.83 3.07
N LEU A 208 -11.89 -1.77 3.43
CA LEU A 208 -11.14 -1.68 4.69
C LEU A 208 -12.00 -1.85 5.96
N PRO A 209 -13.14 -1.16 6.13
CA PRO A 209 -14.03 -1.38 7.27
C PRO A 209 -14.48 -2.84 7.42
N PHE A 210 -14.76 -3.54 6.32
CA PHE A 210 -15.21 -4.93 6.34
C PHE A 210 -14.11 -5.92 6.77
N SER A 211 -12.85 -5.55 6.66
CA SER A 211 -11.73 -6.36 7.16
C SER A 211 -11.33 -5.97 8.59
N ILE A 212 -11.28 -4.67 8.90
CA ILE A 212 -10.84 -4.18 10.21
C ILE A 212 -11.88 -4.44 11.28
N PHE A 213 -13.16 -4.18 11.02
CA PHE A 213 -14.20 -4.32 12.05
C PHE A 213 -14.29 -5.77 12.58
N PRO A 214 -14.39 -6.81 11.74
CA PRO A 214 -14.36 -8.19 12.23
C PRO A 214 -13.05 -8.54 12.93
N LEU A 215 -11.91 -8.04 12.45
CA LEU A 215 -10.62 -8.28 13.08
C LEU A 215 -10.59 -7.75 14.52
N ILE A 216 -10.96 -6.48 14.73
CA ILE A 216 -11.01 -5.87 16.07
C ILE A 216 -12.03 -6.61 16.94
N TYR A 217 -13.23 -6.86 16.40
CA TYR A 217 -14.29 -7.58 17.14
C TYR A 217 -13.82 -8.97 17.63
N LEU A 218 -13.20 -9.76 16.75
CA LEU A 218 -12.73 -11.11 17.09
C LEU A 218 -11.53 -11.09 18.04
N THR A 219 -10.60 -10.15 17.84
CA THR A 219 -9.39 -10.00 18.69
C THR A 219 -9.69 -9.42 20.08
N SER A 220 -10.81 -8.72 20.23
CA SER A 220 -11.28 -8.21 21.53
C SER A 220 -12.20 -9.17 22.27
N LYS A 221 -12.65 -10.27 21.64
CA LYS A 221 -13.53 -11.26 22.26
C LYS A 221 -12.75 -12.22 23.18
N LYS A 222 -13.00 -12.12 24.50
CA LYS A 222 -12.41 -13.02 25.52
C LYS A 222 -12.68 -14.51 25.26
N SER A 223 -13.81 -14.86 24.65
CA SER A 223 -14.13 -16.26 24.34
C SER A 223 -13.23 -16.86 23.27
N LEU A 224 -12.60 -16.03 22.42
CA LEU A 224 -11.70 -16.48 21.35
C LEU A 224 -10.23 -16.32 21.76
N MET A 225 -9.86 -15.16 22.31
CA MET A 225 -8.46 -14.82 22.59
C MET A 225 -8.01 -15.13 24.04
N GLY A 226 -8.94 -15.43 24.95
CA GLY A 226 -8.61 -15.73 26.34
C GLY A 226 -7.89 -14.56 27.04
N GLU A 227 -6.67 -14.80 27.53
CA GLU A 227 -5.83 -13.78 28.18
C GLU A 227 -5.09 -12.85 27.19
N PHE A 228 -5.11 -13.18 25.89
CA PHE A 228 -4.42 -12.44 24.84
C PHE A 228 -5.35 -11.45 24.10
N THR A 229 -6.49 -11.11 24.68
CA THR A 229 -7.39 -10.07 24.14
C THR A 229 -6.69 -8.73 24.04
N ASN A 230 -7.11 -7.92 23.07
CA ASN A 230 -6.67 -6.54 22.96
C ASN A 230 -6.86 -5.77 24.28
N ALA A 231 -5.89 -4.93 24.60
CA ALA A 231 -6.02 -3.99 25.70
C ALA A 231 -7.05 -2.90 25.35
N LYS A 232 -7.67 -2.30 26.37
CA LYS A 232 -8.77 -1.32 26.20
C LYS A 232 -8.38 -0.05 25.43
N TRP A 233 -7.09 0.23 25.26
CA TRP A 233 -6.59 1.37 24.47
C TRP A 233 -6.39 1.04 22.98
N ASN A 234 -6.42 -0.25 22.62
CA ASN A 234 -6.27 -0.77 21.25
C ASN A 234 -7.59 -1.27 20.64
N THR A 235 -8.71 -1.14 21.36
CA THR A 235 -10.06 -1.57 20.94
C THR A 235 -10.96 -0.36 20.85
#